data_AF-A0A847ZW18-F1
#
_entry.id   AF-A0A847ZW18-F1
#
_cell.length_a   1.000
_cell.length_b   1.000
_cell.length_c   1.000
_cell.angle_alpha   90.00
_cell.angle_beta   90.00
_cell.angle_gamma   90.00
#
_symmetry.space_group_name_H-M   'P 1'
#
loop_
_entity.id
_entity.type
_entity.pdbx_description
1 polymer ?
#
loop_
_entity_poly.entity_id
_entity_poly.type
_entity_poly.pdbx_seq_one_letter_code
_entity_poly.pdbx_strand_id
1 'polypeptide(L)'
;MISRLMMSALLLAASVVAAEAKVETKTFSPPILGGARADACVKKGGACGQAGADKFCREVGYQKARKFSFESTSAQTVYPGSGATCTTGCKALVSVACMKDSKPTFSVAPLKPDEWGEVED
;
A
#
# COMPACT_ATOMS: atom_id res chain seq x y z
N MET A 1 15.63 60.86 -28.18
CA MET A 1 15.12 61.17 -26.83
C MET A 1 14.05 60.14 -26.47
N ILE A 2 14.14 59.67 -25.23
CA ILE A 2 13.44 58.57 -24.55
C ILE A 2 11.90 58.72 -24.56
N SER A 3 11.18 57.63 -24.23
CA SER A 3 9.85 57.56 -23.56
C SER A 3 8.68 57.15 -24.47
N ARG A 4 7.89 56.09 -24.23
CA ARG A 4 7.62 55.30 -23.01
C ARG A 4 7.36 53.84 -23.34
N LEU A 5 7.97 52.99 -22.54
CA LEU A 5 7.58 51.60 -22.36
C LEU A 5 6.07 51.55 -22.02
N MET A 6 5.29 50.88 -22.85
CA MET A 6 4.03 50.26 -22.43
C MET A 6 4.32 48.76 -22.33
N MET A 7 5.00 48.40 -21.24
CA MET A 7 5.14 47.02 -20.78
C MET A 7 3.74 46.52 -20.41
N SER A 8 3.03 45.93 -21.37
CA SER A 8 1.97 44.97 -21.04
C SER A 8 2.66 43.71 -20.56
N ALA A 9 2.96 43.68 -19.26
CA ALA A 9 3.39 42.49 -18.56
C ALA A 9 2.24 41.49 -18.61
N LEU A 10 2.26 40.60 -19.61
CA LEU A 10 1.54 39.33 -19.54
C LEU A 10 2.10 38.57 -18.35
N LEU A 11 1.43 38.68 -17.21
CA LEU A 11 1.64 37.81 -16.05
C LEU A 11 1.25 36.39 -16.47
N LEU A 12 2.24 35.63 -16.92
CA LEU A 12 2.16 34.17 -17.01
C LEU A 12 2.03 33.63 -15.58
N ALA A 13 0.80 33.48 -15.10
CA ALA A 13 0.51 32.74 -13.88
C ALA A 13 0.80 31.26 -14.15
N ALA A 14 2.00 30.80 -13.79
CA ALA A 14 2.32 29.38 -13.77
C ALA A 14 1.55 28.73 -12.61
N SER A 15 0.52 27.95 -12.93
CA SER A 15 -0.19 27.14 -11.94
C SER A 15 0.68 25.94 -11.55
N VAL A 16 1.12 25.93 -10.29
CA VAL A 16 1.76 24.75 -9.70
C VAL A 16 0.70 23.67 -9.46
N VAL A 17 0.82 22.55 -10.16
CA VAL A 17 -0.03 21.36 -9.91
C VAL A 17 0.65 20.54 -8.82
N ALA A 18 0.13 20.57 -7.60
CA ALA A 18 0.57 19.67 -6.54
C ALA A 18 0.09 18.24 -6.85
N ALA A 19 1.02 17.30 -7.00
CA ALA A 19 0.68 15.88 -7.15
C ALA A 19 0.23 15.32 -5.79
N GLU A 20 -1.06 15.06 -5.63
CA GLU A 20 -1.58 14.43 -4.43
C GLU A 20 -1.20 12.95 -4.37
N ALA A 21 -0.65 12.50 -3.24
CA ALA A 21 -0.38 11.09 -3.01
C ALA A 21 -1.72 10.33 -2.89
N LYS A 22 -2.13 9.66 -3.97
CA LYS A 22 -3.36 8.86 -3.97
C LYS A 22 -3.11 7.51 -3.30
N VAL A 23 -3.76 7.30 -2.16
CA VAL A 23 -3.81 6.01 -1.48
C VAL A 23 -5.02 5.25 -2.02
N GLU A 24 -4.78 4.18 -2.77
CA GLU A 24 -5.85 3.28 -3.17
C GLU A 24 -6.22 2.42 -1.96
N THR A 25 -7.51 2.33 -1.63
CA THR A 25 -8.01 1.44 -0.56
C THR A 25 -9.17 0.61 -1.09
N LYS A 26 -9.16 -0.69 -0.80
CA LYS A 26 -10.25 -1.62 -1.15
C LYS A 26 -10.64 -2.46 0.06
N THR A 27 -11.95 -2.54 0.31
CA THR A 27 -12.52 -3.35 1.39
C THR A 27 -13.05 -4.67 0.85
N PHE A 28 -12.73 -5.75 1.55
CA PHE A 28 -13.18 -7.11 1.28
C PHE A 28 -14.04 -7.59 2.45
N SER A 29 -15.26 -8.07 2.17
CA SER A 29 -16.25 -8.48 3.19
C SER A 29 -17.23 -9.53 2.65
N PRO A 30 -17.02 -10.84 2.93
CA PRO A 30 -15.85 -11.41 3.58
C PRO A 30 -14.64 -11.49 2.63
N PRO A 31 -13.40 -11.41 3.14
CA PRO A 31 -12.21 -11.71 2.36
C PRO A 31 -12.11 -13.21 2.04
N ILE A 32 -12.05 -13.55 0.76
CA ILE A 32 -11.99 -14.92 0.26
C ILE A 32 -10.61 -15.21 -0.34
N LEU A 33 -10.04 -16.36 -0.01
CA LEU A 33 -8.80 -16.89 -0.55
C LEU A 33 -8.96 -18.38 -0.82
N GLY A 34 -8.59 -18.85 -2.02
CA GLY A 34 -8.69 -20.27 -2.38
C GLY A 34 -10.10 -20.87 -2.26
N GLY A 35 -11.14 -20.04 -2.42
CA GLY A 35 -12.55 -20.47 -2.35
C GLY A 35 -13.17 -20.48 -0.95
N ALA A 36 -12.43 -20.14 0.10
CA ALA A 36 -12.94 -20.05 1.48
C ALA A 36 -12.53 -18.72 2.15
N ARG A 37 -13.07 -18.45 3.34
CA ARG A 37 -12.70 -17.23 4.09
C ARG A 37 -11.22 -17.28 4.46
N ALA A 38 -10.53 -16.14 4.29
CA ALA A 38 -9.15 -16.01 4.73
C ALA A 38 -9.06 -16.04 6.26
N ASP A 39 -8.05 -16.73 6.78
CA ASP A 39 -7.76 -16.77 8.21
C ASP A 39 -6.97 -15.53 8.65
N ALA A 40 -7.19 -15.10 9.89
CA ALA A 40 -6.50 -13.99 10.51
C ALA A 40 -5.08 -14.34 10.96
N CYS A 41 -4.67 -15.62 10.90
CA CYS A 41 -3.31 -16.08 11.14
C CYS A 41 -2.57 -16.33 9.83
N VAL A 42 -1.27 -16.05 9.79
CA VAL A 42 -0.44 -16.26 8.58
C VAL A 42 -0.33 -17.74 8.21
N LYS A 43 -0.26 -18.60 9.22
CA LYS A 43 -0.17 -20.06 9.13
C LYS A 43 -0.58 -20.68 10.47
N LYS A 44 -0.76 -22.00 10.53
CA LYS A 44 -0.99 -22.71 11.81
C LYS A 44 0.13 -22.41 12.82
N GLY A 45 -0.24 -21.95 14.01
CA GLY A 45 0.68 -21.54 15.07
C GLY A 45 1.53 -20.29 14.75
N GLY A 46 1.23 -19.57 13.66
CA GLY A 46 1.92 -18.36 13.25
C GLY A 46 1.32 -17.09 13.86
N ALA A 47 1.89 -15.94 13.47
CA ALA A 47 1.38 -14.63 13.86
C ALA A 47 -0.05 -14.40 13.33
N CYS A 48 -0.90 -13.80 14.16
CA CYS A 48 -2.30 -13.54 13.85
C CYS A 48 -2.67 -12.05 13.95
N GLY A 49 -3.89 -11.71 13.52
CA GLY A 49 -4.40 -10.34 13.50
C GLY A 49 -3.83 -9.55 12.33
N GLN A 50 -3.15 -8.44 12.61
CA GLN A 50 -2.61 -7.55 11.58
C GLN A 50 -1.70 -8.30 10.61
N ALA A 51 -0.86 -9.23 11.10
CA ALA A 51 0.05 -10.00 10.26
C ALA A 51 -0.68 -10.87 9.21
N GLY A 52 -1.79 -11.51 9.60
CA GLY A 52 -2.62 -12.30 8.69
C GLY A 52 -3.40 -11.42 7.73
N ALA A 53 -4.01 -10.33 8.21
CA ALA A 53 -4.69 -9.36 7.34
C ALA A 53 -3.74 -8.73 6.31
N ASP A 54 -2.53 -8.37 6.71
CA ASP A 54 -1.49 -7.85 5.82
C ASP A 54 -1.05 -8.90 4.80
N LYS A 55 -0.95 -10.17 5.20
CA LYS A 55 -0.63 -11.25 4.25
C LYS A 55 -1.76 -11.43 3.25
N PHE A 56 -3.02 -11.48 3.69
CA PHE A 56 -4.16 -11.50 2.79
C PHE A 56 -4.10 -10.33 1.77
N CYS A 57 -3.87 -9.10 2.23
CA CYS A 57 -3.77 -7.95 1.33
C CYS A 57 -2.67 -8.10 0.28
N ARG A 58 -1.52 -8.69 0.64
CA ARG A 58 -0.44 -8.98 -0.33
C ARG A 58 -0.83 -10.04 -1.34
N GLU A 59 -1.52 -11.09 -0.92
CA GLU A 59 -2.04 -12.13 -1.83
C GLU A 59 -3.01 -11.54 -2.88
N VAL A 60 -3.74 -10.47 -2.53
CA VAL A 60 -4.67 -9.79 -3.46
C VAL A 60 -4.09 -8.52 -4.11
N GLY A 61 -2.77 -8.33 -4.06
CA GLY A 61 -2.07 -7.28 -4.83
C GLY A 61 -1.97 -5.89 -4.19
N TYR A 62 -2.32 -5.78 -2.91
CA TYR A 62 -2.18 -4.59 -2.06
C TYR A 62 -0.96 -4.72 -1.13
N GLN A 63 -0.59 -3.66 -0.43
CA GLN A 63 0.63 -3.65 0.38
C GLN A 63 0.38 -4.17 1.80
N LYS A 64 -0.71 -3.71 2.42
CA LYS A 64 -1.05 -3.98 3.83
C LYS A 64 -2.52 -3.69 4.13
N ALA A 65 -2.99 -4.17 5.29
CA ALA A 65 -4.30 -3.87 5.83
C ALA A 65 -4.27 -2.55 6.63
N ARG A 66 -5.24 -1.67 6.36
CA ARG A 66 -5.50 -0.44 7.12
C ARG A 66 -6.40 -0.68 8.32
N LYS A 67 -7.42 -1.50 8.12
CA LYS A 67 -8.45 -1.87 9.10
C LYS A 67 -8.88 -3.29 8.82
N PHE A 68 -9.15 -4.05 9.88
CA PHE A 68 -9.62 -5.41 9.76
C PHE A 68 -10.39 -5.82 11.01
N SER A 69 -11.23 -6.83 10.87
CA SER A 69 -11.89 -7.53 11.97
C SER A 69 -11.88 -9.04 11.69
N PHE A 70 -11.87 -9.83 12.75
CA PHE A 70 -11.92 -11.28 12.68
C PHE A 70 -12.70 -11.85 13.85
N GLU A 71 -13.20 -13.05 13.66
CA GLU A 71 -13.99 -13.79 14.66
C GLU A 71 -13.48 -15.23 14.76
N SER A 72 -13.62 -15.83 15.94
CA SER A 72 -13.45 -17.28 16.08
C SER A 72 -14.58 -17.99 15.34
N THR A 73 -14.26 -19.04 14.58
CA THR A 73 -15.25 -19.79 13.82
C THR A 73 -14.97 -21.30 13.85
N SER A 74 -16.04 -22.09 13.68
CA SER A 74 -15.97 -23.53 13.41
C SER A 74 -15.90 -23.85 11.92
N ALA A 75 -16.14 -22.87 11.04
CA ALA A 75 -16.03 -23.04 9.61
C ALA A 75 -14.56 -23.10 9.16
N GLN A 76 -14.33 -23.80 8.05
CA GLN A 76 -13.02 -23.90 7.44
C GLN A 76 -12.55 -22.54 6.91
N THR A 77 -11.29 -22.20 7.17
CA THR A 77 -10.62 -21.00 6.63
C THR A 77 -9.32 -21.38 5.93
N VAL A 78 -8.72 -20.44 5.19
CA VAL A 78 -7.44 -20.63 4.52
C VAL A 78 -6.41 -19.65 5.05
N TYR A 79 -5.25 -20.15 5.48
CA TYR A 79 -4.15 -19.32 5.95
C TYR A 79 -3.49 -18.56 4.78
N PRO A 80 -3.50 -17.22 4.78
CA PRO A 80 -2.98 -16.43 3.66
C PRO A 80 -1.46 -16.58 3.42
N GLY A 81 -0.67 -17.01 4.40
CA GLY A 81 0.77 -17.18 4.21
C GLY A 81 1.22 -18.57 3.76
N SER A 82 0.36 -19.59 3.88
CA SER A 82 0.72 -20.96 3.50
C SER A 82 -0.27 -21.62 2.53
N GLY A 83 -1.43 -21.02 2.29
CA GLY A 83 -2.52 -21.63 1.51
C GLY A 83 -3.16 -22.86 2.19
N ALA A 84 -2.67 -23.24 3.37
CA ALA A 84 -3.17 -24.40 4.09
C ALA A 84 -4.52 -24.10 4.72
N THR A 85 -5.33 -25.14 4.81
CA THR A 85 -6.65 -25.09 5.42
C THR A 85 -6.56 -25.15 6.95
N CYS A 86 -7.34 -24.32 7.63
CA CYS A 86 -7.64 -24.46 9.05
C CYS A 86 -9.00 -25.13 9.23
N THR A 87 -9.10 -26.14 10.09
CA THR A 87 -10.34 -26.86 10.39
C THR A 87 -10.82 -26.71 11.84
N THR A 88 -9.93 -26.36 12.78
CA THR A 88 -10.27 -26.24 14.21
C THR A 88 -9.64 -24.99 14.82
N GLY A 89 -10.40 -24.29 15.68
CA GLY A 89 -9.94 -23.08 16.34
C GLY A 89 -9.61 -21.93 15.39
N CYS A 90 -10.28 -21.88 14.25
CA CYS A 90 -9.96 -20.94 13.17
C CYS A 90 -10.42 -19.52 13.50
N LYS A 91 -9.75 -18.54 12.90
CA LYS A 91 -10.06 -17.12 13.08
C LYS A 91 -10.37 -16.53 11.73
N ALA A 92 -11.64 -16.54 11.33
CA ALA A 92 -12.03 -16.02 10.03
C ALA A 92 -11.97 -14.50 10.02
N LEU A 93 -11.30 -13.93 9.01
CA LEU A 93 -11.43 -12.51 8.72
C LEU A 93 -12.87 -12.22 8.28
N VAL A 94 -13.47 -11.19 8.87
CA VAL A 94 -14.85 -10.72 8.59
C VAL A 94 -14.81 -9.60 7.58
N SER A 95 -13.94 -8.62 7.81
CA SER A 95 -13.71 -7.50 6.90
C SER A 95 -12.24 -7.11 6.91
N VAL A 96 -11.69 -6.75 5.75
CA VAL A 96 -10.33 -6.22 5.61
C VAL A 96 -10.32 -5.09 4.59
N ALA A 97 -9.87 -3.91 5.01
CA ALA A 97 -9.56 -2.79 4.14
C ALA A 97 -8.07 -2.82 3.80
N CYS A 98 -7.73 -3.19 2.57
CA CYS A 98 -6.38 -3.22 2.04
C CYS A 98 -6.02 -1.87 1.41
N MET A 99 -4.77 -1.43 1.57
CA MET A 99 -4.26 -0.21 0.95
C MET A 99 -3.06 -0.46 0.03
N LYS A 100 -2.94 0.38 -0.99
CA LYS A 100 -1.79 0.47 -1.88
C LYS A 100 -1.43 1.94 -2.04
N ASP A 101 -0.25 2.30 -1.58
CA ASP A 101 0.30 3.63 -1.81
C ASP A 101 0.77 3.71 -3.26
N SER A 102 0.24 4.67 -4.02
CA SER A 102 0.64 4.90 -5.42
C SER A 102 1.92 5.74 -5.54
N LYS A 103 2.61 6.03 -4.43
CA LYS A 103 3.81 6.86 -4.48
C LYS A 103 4.81 6.20 -5.43
N PRO A 104 5.41 6.96 -6.36
CA PRO A 104 6.42 6.42 -7.25
C PRO A 104 7.53 5.85 -6.37
N THR A 105 7.85 4.58 -6.58
CA THR A 105 9.08 4.00 -6.09
C THR A 105 10.17 4.96 -6.52
N PHE A 106 10.80 5.63 -5.57
CA PHE A 106 11.96 6.45 -5.88
C PHE A 106 13.06 5.45 -6.22
N SER A 107 13.05 4.98 -7.48
CA SER A 107 14.21 4.36 -8.09
C SER A 107 15.23 5.48 -8.18
N VAL A 108 15.97 5.68 -7.10
CA VAL A 108 17.21 6.45 -7.16
C VAL A 108 18.01 5.74 -8.24
N ALA A 109 18.10 6.33 -9.42
CA ALA A 109 19.02 5.84 -10.44
C ALA A 109 20.38 5.71 -9.76
N PRO A 110 21.13 4.63 -9.98
CA PRO A 110 22.44 4.46 -9.36
C PRO A 110 23.24 5.75 -9.59
N LEU A 111 23.61 6.41 -8.49
CA LEU A 111 24.50 7.56 -8.53
C LEU A 111 25.74 7.11 -9.28
N LYS A 112 26.06 7.79 -10.39
CA LYS A 112 27.33 7.54 -11.08
C LYS A 112 28.46 7.94 -10.12
N PRO A 113 29.51 7.11 -9.93
CA PRO A 113 30.56 7.38 -8.94
C PRO A 113 31.59 8.50 -9.25
N ASP A 114 31.38 9.39 -10.23
CA ASP A 114 32.51 10.13 -10.83
C ASP A 114 32.47 11.66 -10.78
N GLU A 115 31.74 12.30 -9.87
CA GLU A 115 31.88 13.75 -9.66
C GLU A 115 32.07 14.09 -8.18
N TRP A 116 33.25 13.76 -7.66
CA TRP A 116 33.77 14.33 -6.42
C TRP A 116 34.32 15.70 -6.76
N GLY A 117 33.45 16.72 -6.66
CA GLY A 117 33.86 18.11 -6.72
C GLY A 117 34.93 18.36 -5.65
N GLU A 118 36.06 18.91 -6.09
CA GLU A 118 37.16 19.35 -5.25
C GLU A 118 36.63 20.33 -4.20
N VAL A 119 36.85 20.00 -2.93
CA VAL A 119 36.70 20.96 -1.81
C VAL A 119 37.97 21.82 -1.82
N GLU A 120 37.84 23.07 -2.23
CA GLU A 120 38.87 24.09 -2.01
C GLU A 120 38.85 24.51 -0.52
N ASP A 121 40.02 24.43 0.12
CA ASP A 121 40.32 24.84 1.50
C ASP A 121 40.19 26.37 1.71
#